data_AF-A0A401U0L9-F1
#
_entry.id   AF-A0A401U0L9-F1
#
_cell.length_a   1.000
_cell.length_b   1.000
_cell.length_c   1.000
_cell.angle_alpha   90.00
_cell.angle_beta   90.00
_cell.angle_gamma   90.00
#
_symmetry.space_group_name_H-M   'P 1'
#
loop_
_entity.id
_entity.type
_entity.pdbx_description
1 polymer ?
#
loop_
_entity_poly.entity_id
_entity_poly.type
_entity_poly.pdbx_seq_one_letter_code
_entity_poly.pdbx_strand_id
1 'polypeptide(L)'
;MSDETEEAMELAATGMTDRQRKYRATYRERVVGWYNGWLHVVLIYTIGFTALYVYLANLHDVKWWEYLTIPVVFLIANFFEWAVHRFVMHRPSNVPLLRAIYSRHTLMHHQFFTEEEMRFADHHDWRVT
;
A
#
# COMPACT_ATOMS: atom_id res chain seq x y z
N MET A 1 -9.05 -17.74 -23.88
CA MET A 1 -8.52 -18.51 -22.74
C MET A 1 -7.83 -17.64 -21.69
N SER A 2 -7.46 -16.37 -21.98
CA SER A 2 -7.00 -15.42 -20.95
C SER A 2 -8.15 -14.78 -20.16
N ASP A 3 -9.25 -14.48 -20.85
CA ASP A 3 -10.42 -13.75 -20.32
C ASP A 3 -11.11 -14.48 -19.14
N GLU A 4 -11.31 -15.80 -19.25
CA GLU A 4 -11.94 -16.61 -18.19
C GLU A 4 -11.10 -16.68 -16.90
N THR A 5 -9.77 -16.64 -17.00
CA THR A 5 -8.88 -16.64 -15.83
C THR A 5 -8.86 -15.30 -15.10
N GLU A 6 -9.01 -14.19 -15.83
CA GLU A 6 -9.15 -12.86 -15.23
C GLU A 6 -10.52 -12.69 -14.56
N GLU A 7 -11.58 -13.22 -15.17
CA GLU A 7 -12.93 -13.21 -14.59
C GLU A 7 -13.01 -14.02 -13.30
N ALA A 8 -12.30 -15.15 -13.22
CA ALA A 8 -12.24 -16.00 -12.03
C ALA A 8 -11.41 -15.41 -10.87
N MET A 9 -10.49 -14.49 -11.17
CA MET A 9 -9.60 -13.87 -10.16
C MET A 9 -10.23 -12.64 -9.50
N GLU A 10 -11.31 -12.09 -10.07
CA GLU A 10 -11.99 -10.89 -9.57
C GLU A 10 -13.14 -11.18 -8.60
N LEU A 11 -13.53 -10.15 -7.85
CA LEU A 11 -14.65 -10.26 -6.90
C LEU A 11 -15.98 -10.43 -7.65
N ALA A 12 -16.66 -11.55 -7.39
CA ALA A 12 -17.96 -11.88 -8.01
C ALA A 12 -19.08 -10.92 -7.57
N ALA A 13 -19.13 -10.55 -6.28
CA ALA A 13 -20.11 -9.61 -5.72
C ALA A 13 -19.41 -8.31 -5.29
N THR A 14 -19.54 -7.27 -6.11
CA THR A 14 -18.87 -5.98 -5.91
C THR A 14 -19.62 -4.85 -6.62
N GLY A 15 -19.56 -3.64 -6.04
CA GLY A 15 -20.09 -2.41 -6.62
C GLY A 15 -19.16 -1.77 -7.69
N MET A 16 -18.04 -2.41 -8.04
CA MET A 16 -17.11 -1.86 -9.02
C MET A 16 -17.76 -1.61 -10.39
N THR A 17 -17.52 -0.42 -10.92
CA THR A 17 -17.83 -0.08 -12.31
C THR A 17 -16.96 -0.87 -13.30
N ASP A 18 -17.43 -1.05 -14.53
CA ASP A 18 -16.65 -1.71 -15.60
C ASP A 18 -15.30 -1.02 -15.85
N ARG A 19 -15.27 0.31 -15.70
CA ARG A 19 -14.02 1.09 -15.79
C ARG A 19 -13.01 0.66 -14.74
N GLN A 20 -13.44 0.45 -13.50
CA GLN A 20 -12.55 0.02 -12.42
C GLN A 20 -12.07 -1.41 -12.64
N ARG A 21 -12.96 -2.33 -13.05
CA ARG A 21 -12.59 -3.72 -13.38
C ARG A 21 -11.52 -3.77 -14.48
N LYS A 22 -11.74 -3.03 -15.57
CA LYS A 22 -10.77 -2.93 -16.67
C LYS A 22 -9.44 -2.33 -16.21
N TYR A 23 -9.47 -1.35 -15.31
CA TYR A 23 -8.26 -0.77 -14.74
C TYR A 23 -7.48 -1.82 -13.92
N ARG A 24 -8.15 -2.57 -13.04
CA ARG A 24 -7.52 -3.62 -12.22
C ARG A 24 -6.89 -4.71 -13.07
N ALA A 25 -7.59 -5.19 -14.11
CA ALA A 25 -7.05 -6.13 -15.10
C ALA A 25 -5.77 -5.60 -15.76
N THR A 26 -5.85 -4.40 -16.35
CA THR A 26 -4.70 -3.74 -17.01
C THR A 26 -3.54 -3.50 -16.04
N TYR A 27 -3.82 -3.19 -14.77
CA TYR A 27 -2.80 -3.01 -13.75
C TYR A 27 -2.04 -4.31 -13.51
N ARG A 28 -2.74 -5.44 -13.36
CA ARG A 28 -2.14 -6.76 -13.12
C ARG A 28 -1.26 -7.21 -14.28
N GLU A 29 -1.69 -6.98 -15.51
CA GLU A 29 -0.88 -7.28 -16.71
C GLU A 29 0.46 -6.52 -16.72
N ARG A 30 0.50 -5.31 -16.13
CA ARG A 30 1.72 -4.50 -16.04
C ARG A 30 2.61 -4.87 -14.87
N VAL A 31 2.11 -5.67 -13.92
CA VAL A 31 2.96 -6.20 -12.86
C VAL A 31 3.94 -7.17 -13.51
N VAL A 32 5.22 -6.97 -13.22
CA VAL A 32 6.31 -7.78 -13.77
C VAL A 32 6.09 -9.27 -13.45
N GLY A 33 6.23 -10.15 -14.44
CA GLY A 33 5.81 -11.56 -14.32
C GLY A 33 6.55 -12.43 -13.29
N TRP A 34 7.62 -11.91 -12.67
CA TRP A 34 8.33 -12.56 -11.55
C TRP A 34 7.80 -12.11 -10.18
N TYR A 35 6.80 -11.24 -10.15
CA TYR A 35 6.15 -10.82 -8.92
C TYR A 35 5.42 -12.00 -8.27
N ASN A 36 5.62 -12.17 -6.96
CA ASN A 36 4.93 -13.16 -6.16
C ASN A 36 4.42 -12.47 -4.88
N GLY A 37 3.10 -12.42 -4.70
CA GLY A 37 2.47 -11.75 -3.57
C GLY A 37 2.91 -12.33 -2.21
N TRP A 38 2.93 -13.65 -2.08
CA TRP A 38 3.36 -14.33 -0.86
C TRP A 38 4.80 -13.99 -0.48
N LEU A 39 5.72 -14.04 -1.45
CA LEU A 39 7.10 -13.63 -1.23
C LEU A 39 7.19 -12.16 -0.80
N HIS A 40 6.45 -11.27 -1.46
CA HIS A 40 6.40 -9.85 -1.11
C HIS A 40 5.99 -9.65 0.36
N VAL A 41 4.88 -10.26 0.78
CA VAL A 41 4.35 -10.11 2.15
C VAL A 41 5.29 -10.71 3.18
N VAL A 42 5.81 -11.92 2.95
CA VAL A 42 6.78 -12.57 3.85
C VAL A 42 8.03 -11.71 4.01
N LEU A 43 8.55 -11.14 2.91
CA LEU A 43 9.73 -10.29 2.96
C LEU A 43 9.48 -9.01 3.79
N ILE A 44 8.36 -8.33 3.58
CA ILE A 44 8.02 -7.11 4.35
C ILE A 44 7.88 -7.43 5.84
N TYR A 45 7.11 -8.46 6.20
CA TYR A 45 6.93 -8.83 7.60
C TYR A 45 8.23 -9.29 8.26
N THR A 46 9.07 -10.04 7.54
CA THR A 46 10.37 -10.48 8.06
C THR A 46 11.26 -9.30 8.42
N ILE A 47 11.35 -8.29 7.55
CA ILE A 47 12.12 -7.06 7.81
C ILE A 47 11.55 -6.33 9.03
N GLY A 48 10.23 -6.12 9.08
CA GLY A 48 9.56 -5.42 10.17
C GLY A 48 9.71 -6.10 11.52
N PHE A 49 9.44 -7.41 11.60
CA PHE A 49 9.58 -8.19 12.83
C PHE A 49 11.04 -8.32 13.28
N THR A 50 11.99 -8.43 12.35
CA THR A 50 13.42 -8.45 12.69
C THR A 50 13.85 -7.12 13.31
N ALA A 51 13.47 -5.99 12.71
CA ALA A 51 13.77 -4.68 13.27
C ALA A 51 13.14 -4.51 14.67
N LEU A 52 11.85 -4.85 14.82
CA LEU A 52 11.16 -4.80 16.09
C LEU A 52 11.82 -5.68 17.16
N TYR A 53 12.19 -6.91 16.81
CA TYR A 53 12.91 -7.83 17.69
C TYR A 53 14.24 -7.22 18.15
N VAL A 54 15.04 -6.69 17.23
CA VAL A 54 16.32 -6.04 17.57
C VAL A 54 16.11 -4.87 18.52
N TYR A 55 15.13 -4.00 18.26
CA TYR A 55 14.85 -2.85 19.12
C TYR A 55 14.41 -3.26 20.53
N LEU A 56 13.49 -4.22 20.62
CA LEU A 56 13.00 -4.73 21.91
C LEU A 56 14.10 -5.46 22.68
N ALA A 57 14.95 -6.24 22.00
CA ALA A 57 16.06 -6.97 22.61
C ALA A 57 17.16 -6.06 23.18
N ASN A 58 17.23 -4.80 22.73
CA ASN A 58 18.19 -3.80 23.22
C ASN A 58 17.57 -2.79 24.19
N LEU A 59 16.29 -2.95 24.54
CA LEU A 59 15.58 -2.05 25.42
C LEU A 59 15.83 -2.43 26.89
N HIS A 60 16.45 -1.54 27.66
CA HIS A 60 16.74 -1.78 29.08
C HIS A 60 16.46 -0.52 29.92
N ASP A 61 16.00 -0.71 31.16
CA ASP A 61 15.83 0.35 32.17
C ASP A 61 15.01 1.59 31.75
N VAL A 62 14.02 1.37 30.86
CA VAL A 62 13.19 2.41 30.25
C VAL A 62 12.52 3.26 31.32
N LYS A 63 12.73 4.58 31.23
CA LYS A 63 12.12 5.54 32.14
C LYS A 63 10.68 5.81 31.73
N TRP A 64 9.82 6.11 32.70
CA TRP A 64 8.39 6.32 32.44
C TRP A 64 8.12 7.41 31.39
N TRP A 65 8.96 8.45 31.31
CA TRP A 65 8.80 9.52 30.32
C TRP A 65 9.27 9.12 28.92
N GLU A 66 10.13 8.11 28.77
CA GLU A 66 10.57 7.64 27.45
C GLU A 66 9.41 7.01 26.68
N TYR A 67 8.41 6.47 27.40
CA TYR A 67 7.14 6.05 26.79
C TYR A 67 6.37 7.21 26.14
N LEU A 68 6.64 8.48 26.49
CA LEU A 68 6.06 9.64 25.78
C LEU A 68 6.53 9.70 24.31
N THR A 69 7.62 9.01 23.96
CA THR A 69 8.05 8.85 22.56
C THR A 69 6.95 8.24 21.71
N ILE A 70 6.16 7.30 22.26
CA ILE A 70 5.07 6.63 21.52
C ILE A 70 3.99 7.64 21.09
N PRO A 71 3.31 8.37 21.99
CA PRO A 71 2.30 9.34 21.58
C PRO A 71 2.90 10.51 20.79
N VAL A 72 4.13 10.97 21.10
CA VAL A 72 4.77 12.06 20.35
C VAL A 72 5.04 11.65 18.90
N VAL A 73 5.68 10.50 18.68
CA VAL A 73 5.94 9.98 17.33
C VAL A 73 4.63 9.67 16.61
N PHE A 74 3.62 9.13 17.30
CA PHE A 74 2.30 8.92 16.72
C PHE A 74 1.70 10.23 16.20
N LEU A 75 1.71 11.30 16.98
CA LEU A 75 1.17 12.61 16.55
C LEU A 75 1.96 13.19 15.37
N ILE A 76 3.30 13.11 15.41
CA ILE A 76 4.16 13.56 14.32
C ILE A 76 3.88 12.75 13.05
N ALA A 77 3.78 11.42 13.14
CA ALA A 77 3.50 10.54 12.02
C ALA A 77 2.13 10.84 11.40
N ASN A 78 1.08 11.04 12.21
CA ASN A 78 -0.26 11.40 11.73
C ASN A 78 -0.24 12.74 10.98
N PHE A 79 0.43 13.75 11.53
CA PHE A 79 0.53 15.05 10.87
C PHE A 79 1.34 14.96 9.57
N PHE A 80 2.45 14.23 9.59
CA PHE A 80 3.29 13.99 8.42
C PHE A 80 2.52 13.25 7.32
N GLU A 81 1.77 12.20 7.67
CA GLU A 81 0.92 11.44 6.75
C GLU A 81 -0.13 12.37 6.13
N TRP A 82 -0.86 13.13 6.95
CA TRP A 82 -1.82 14.11 6.44
C TRP A 82 -1.19 15.11 5.47
N ALA A 83 -0.02 15.66 5.82
CA ALA A 83 0.66 16.66 5.00
C ALA A 83 1.13 16.08 3.66
N VAL A 84 1.82 14.93 3.68
CA VAL A 84 2.28 14.25 2.46
C VAL A 84 1.08 13.84 1.61
N HIS A 85 0.04 13.27 2.23
CA HIS A 85 -1.17 12.83 1.54
C HIS A 85 -1.86 14.00 0.81
N ARG A 86 -2.06 15.14 1.50
CA ARG A 86 -2.75 16.31 0.96
C ARG A 86 -1.93 17.10 -0.05
N PHE A 87 -0.63 17.31 0.20
CA PHE A 87 0.19 18.25 -0.55
C PHE A 87 1.10 17.60 -1.59
N VAL A 88 1.44 16.32 -1.44
CA VAL A 88 2.31 15.58 -2.37
C VAL A 88 1.51 14.54 -3.14
N MET A 89 0.82 13.64 -2.45
CA MET A 89 0.21 12.47 -3.08
C MET A 89 -1.03 12.79 -3.92
N HIS A 90 -1.76 13.87 -3.61
CA HIS A 90 -2.93 14.34 -4.34
C HIS A 90 -2.69 15.59 -5.20
N ARG A 91 -1.43 16.02 -5.38
CA ARG A 91 -1.09 17.14 -6.25
C ARG A 91 -0.03 16.73 -7.27
N PRO A 92 -0.28 16.89 -8.58
CA PRO A 92 0.73 16.62 -9.57
C PRO A 92 1.94 17.56 -9.36
N SER A 93 3.14 17.03 -9.60
CA SER A 93 4.40 17.75 -9.42
C SER A 93 5.32 17.56 -10.62
N ASN A 94 6.11 18.60 -10.92
CA ASN A 94 7.16 18.53 -11.95
C ASN A 94 8.44 17.85 -11.43
N VAL A 95 8.59 17.69 -10.11
CA VAL A 95 9.73 16.99 -9.51
C VAL A 95 9.54 15.48 -9.66
N PRO A 96 10.48 14.74 -10.26
CA PRO A 96 10.31 13.31 -10.58
C PRO A 96 9.92 12.44 -9.39
N LEU A 97 10.54 12.66 -8.22
CA LEU A 97 10.25 11.90 -7.00
C LEU A 97 8.82 12.14 -6.51
N LEU A 98 8.41 13.40 -6.38
CA LEU A 98 7.07 13.77 -5.92
C LEU A 98 6.00 13.32 -6.93
N ARG A 99 6.31 13.40 -8.24
CA ARG A 99 5.47 12.87 -9.30
C ARG A 99 5.28 11.36 -9.18
N ALA A 100 6.35 10.60 -8.90
CA ALA A 100 6.24 9.15 -8.71
C ALA A 100 5.34 8.78 -7.52
N ILE A 101 5.42 9.53 -6.43
CA ILE A 101 4.55 9.38 -5.25
C ILE A 101 3.09 9.68 -5.62
N TYR A 102 2.83 10.81 -6.29
CA TYR A 102 1.50 11.15 -6.80
C TYR A 102 0.93 10.07 -7.74
N SER A 103 1.75 9.59 -8.69
CA SER A 103 1.33 8.54 -9.63
C SER A 103 0.98 7.23 -8.91
N ARG A 104 1.78 6.80 -7.94
CA ARG A 104 1.46 5.59 -7.16
C ARG A 104 0.20 5.75 -6.32
N HIS A 105 0.00 6.90 -5.69
CA HIS A 105 -1.14 7.11 -4.81
C HIS A 105 -2.43 7.42 -5.57
N THR A 106 -2.44 8.49 -6.37
CA THR A 106 -3.67 8.95 -7.03
C THR A 106 -3.97 8.20 -8.32
N LEU A 107 -2.95 7.92 -9.14
CA LEU A 107 -3.18 7.32 -10.47
C LEU A 107 -3.11 5.79 -10.46
N MET A 108 -2.62 5.17 -9.38
CA MET A 108 -2.57 3.73 -9.22
C MET A 108 -3.50 3.28 -8.09
N HIS A 109 -3.18 3.61 -6.84
CA HIS A 109 -3.93 3.14 -5.68
C HIS A 109 -5.41 3.56 -5.71
N HIS A 110 -5.73 4.85 -5.90
CA HIS A 110 -7.12 5.34 -5.97
C HIS A 110 -7.87 5.04 -7.28
N GLN A 111 -7.19 4.48 -8.28
CA GLN A 111 -7.87 3.93 -9.46
C GLN A 111 -8.14 2.44 -9.31
N PHE A 112 -7.29 1.74 -8.55
CA PHE A 112 -7.43 0.34 -8.23
C PHE A 112 -8.50 0.11 -7.15
N PHE A 113 -8.44 0.91 -6.08
CA PHE A 113 -9.40 0.96 -4.99
C PHE A 113 -10.25 2.22 -5.06
N THR A 114 -11.52 2.06 -4.73
CA THR A 114 -12.47 3.16 -4.55
C THR A 114 -12.99 3.17 -3.13
N GLU A 115 -13.68 4.24 -2.75
CA GLU A 115 -14.33 4.33 -1.44
C GLU A 115 -15.37 3.21 -1.21
N GLU A 116 -15.93 2.66 -2.29
CA GLU A 116 -16.92 1.58 -2.25
C GLU A 116 -16.30 0.18 -2.34
N GLU A 117 -15.12 0.04 -2.95
CA GLU A 117 -14.43 -1.23 -3.10
C GLU A 117 -12.92 -1.11 -2.87
N MET A 118 -12.52 -1.43 -1.64
CA MET A 118 -11.12 -1.46 -1.19
C MET A 118 -10.55 -2.87 -1.07
N ARG A 119 -11.30 -3.92 -1.40
CA ARG A 119 -10.84 -5.30 -1.19
C ARG A 119 -9.86 -5.74 -2.29
N PHE A 120 -8.81 -6.41 -1.86
CA PHE A 120 -7.96 -7.22 -2.74
C PHE A 120 -8.77 -8.44 -3.24
N ALA A 121 -8.64 -8.76 -4.52
CA ALA A 121 -9.25 -9.96 -5.09
C ALA A 121 -8.30 -11.17 -5.01
N ASP A 122 -7.00 -10.91 -5.20
CA ASP A 122 -5.93 -11.93 -5.18
C ASP A 122 -4.63 -11.38 -4.56
N HIS A 123 -3.70 -12.26 -4.22
CA HIS A 123 -2.37 -11.90 -3.74
C HIS A 123 -1.53 -11.08 -4.74
N HIS A 124 -1.84 -11.12 -6.04
CA HIS A 124 -1.22 -10.22 -7.03
C HIS A 124 -1.54 -8.75 -6.78
N ASP A 125 -2.68 -8.46 -6.15
CA ASP A 125 -3.10 -7.09 -5.87
C ASP A 125 -2.26 -6.44 -4.75
N TRP A 126 -1.54 -7.22 -3.94
CA TRP A 126 -0.68 -6.70 -2.88
C TRP A 126 0.49 -5.84 -3.41
N ARG A 127 0.71 -5.78 -4.72
CA ARG A 127 1.71 -4.88 -5.31
C ARG A 127 1.28 -3.41 -5.30
N VAL A 128 -0.04 -3.15 -5.24
CA VAL A 128 -0.63 -1.82 -5.38
C VAL A 128 -0.57 -1.00 -4.09
N THR A 129 -0.31 -1.65 -2.95
CA THR A 129 0.18 -1.01 -1.73
C THR A 129 1.64 -0.58 -1.87
#